data_AF-A0A7V8A9P8-F1
#
_entry.id   AF-A0A7V8A9P8-F1
#
_cell.length_a   1.000
_cell.length_b   1.000
_cell.length_c   1.000
_cell.angle_alpha   90.00
_cell.angle_beta   90.00
_cell.angle_gamma   90.00
#
_symmetry.space_group_name_H-M   'P 1'
#
loop_
_entity.id
_entity.type
_entity.pdbx_description
1 polymer ?
#
loop_
_entity_poly.entity_id
_entity_poly.type
_entity_poly.pdbx_seq_one_letter_code
_entity_poly.pdbx_strand_id
1 'polypeptide(L)'
;MVISDGAPVDDSTQSVNSGPYLELHLKAIIKDIEERGDVELIAIGIGHDVTRYYNRALTIVDAEQLAGAMVDKLAELFDENQNIKPKKIKYK
;
A
#
# COMPACT_ATOMS: atom_id res chain seq x y z
N MET A 1 -6.04 7.54 -4.18
CA MET A 1 -5.14 6.74 -3.34
C MET A 1 -5.84 6.33 -2.06
N VAL A 2 -5.63 5.09 -1.61
CA VAL A 2 -6.06 4.53 -0.32
C VAL A 2 -4.85 3.95 0.39
N ILE A 3 -4.67 4.30 1.66
CA ILE A 3 -3.62 3.76 2.54
C ILE A 3 -4.25 2.74 3.48
N SER A 4 -3.74 1.51 3.51
CA SER A 4 -4.18 0.42 4.40
C SER A 4 -3.05 0.00 5.34
N ASP A 5 -3.38 -0.43 6.56
CA ASP A 5 -2.46 -1.05 7.52
C ASP A 5 -2.40 -2.59 7.38
N GLY A 6 -3.04 -3.11 6.32
CA GLY A 6 -3.71 -4.40 6.40
C GLY A 6 -2.84 -5.65 6.57
N ALA A 7 -3.25 -6.46 7.53
CA ALA A 7 -3.00 -7.89 7.62
C ALA A 7 -4.31 -8.62 8.00
N PRO A 8 -4.51 -9.88 7.58
CA PRO A 8 -5.72 -10.65 7.92
C PRO A 8 -5.63 -11.21 9.36
N VAL A 9 -6.17 -10.49 10.37
CA VAL A 9 -5.96 -10.82 11.81
C VAL A 9 -7.26 -11.01 12.60
N ASP A 10 -8.39 -11.33 11.96
CA ASP A 10 -9.62 -11.62 12.72
C ASP A 10 -9.69 -13.09 13.19
N ASP A 11 -9.39 -13.31 14.47
CA ASP A 11 -9.35 -14.64 15.09
C ASP A 11 -10.69 -15.39 15.01
N SER A 12 -11.80 -14.67 15.16
CA SER A 12 -13.14 -15.29 15.11
C SER A 12 -13.40 -15.87 13.72
N THR A 13 -13.11 -15.12 12.66
CA THR A 13 -13.21 -15.61 11.28
C THR A 13 -12.25 -16.76 11.04
N GLN A 14 -11.00 -16.71 11.52
CA GLN A 14 -10.06 -17.83 11.33
C GLN A 14 -10.50 -19.10 12.07
N SER A 15 -11.12 -18.99 13.24
CA SER A 15 -11.48 -20.14 14.07
C SER A 15 -12.53 -21.07 13.45
N VAL A 16 -13.39 -20.53 12.58
CA VAL A 16 -14.52 -21.27 11.97
C VAL A 16 -14.37 -21.49 10.47
N ASN A 17 -13.27 -21.06 9.87
CA ASN A 17 -12.99 -21.20 8.43
C ASN A 17 -11.71 -21.98 8.17
N SER A 18 -11.49 -22.37 6.91
CA SER A 18 -10.21 -22.97 6.50
C SER A 18 -9.05 -22.00 6.76
N GLY A 19 -7.89 -22.52 7.20
CA GLY A 19 -6.73 -21.72 7.61
C GLY A 19 -6.36 -20.51 6.74
N PRO A 20 -6.31 -20.61 5.39
CA PRO A 20 -5.92 -19.47 4.55
C PRO A 20 -7.09 -18.55 4.15
N TYR A 21 -8.27 -18.66 4.76
CA TYR A 21 -9.48 -17.98 4.30
C TYR A 21 -9.32 -16.46 4.17
N LEU A 22 -8.89 -15.80 5.26
CA LEU A 22 -8.72 -14.34 5.26
C LEU A 22 -7.57 -13.89 4.34
N GLU A 23 -6.51 -14.68 4.23
CA GLU A 23 -5.40 -14.39 3.31
C GLU A 23 -5.86 -14.43 1.85
N LEU A 24 -6.57 -15.49 1.47
CA LEU A 24 -7.08 -15.65 0.11
C LEU A 24 -8.11 -14.56 -0.22
N HIS A 25 -8.98 -14.25 0.74
CA HIS A 25 -9.95 -13.18 0.59
C HIS A 25 -9.26 -11.81 0.42
N LEU A 26 -8.28 -11.49 1.27
CA LEU A 26 -7.53 -10.24 1.17
C LEU A 26 -6.84 -10.11 -0.20
N LYS A 27 -6.16 -11.17 -0.67
CA LYS A 27 -5.53 -11.20 -1.99
C LYS A 27 -6.54 -11.00 -3.13
N ALA A 28 -7.72 -11.62 -3.03
CA ALA A 28 -8.77 -11.47 -4.03
C ALA A 28 -9.31 -10.03 -4.11
N ILE A 29 -9.54 -9.40 -2.95
CA ILE A 29 -10.04 -8.02 -2.88
C ILE A 29 -8.99 -7.02 -3.37
N ILE A 30 -7.72 -7.16 -2.96
CA ILE A 30 -6.63 -6.31 -3.45
C ILE A 30 -6.55 -6.39 -4.98
N LYS A 31 -6.57 -7.61 -5.52
CA LYS A 31 -6.54 -7.83 -6.96
C LYS A 31 -7.73 -7.18 -7.68
N ASP A 32 -8.95 -7.33 -7.17
CA ASP A 32 -10.15 -6.70 -7.77
C ASP A 32 -10.05 -5.17 -7.76
N ILE A 33 -9.53 -4.57 -6.67
CA ILE A 33 -9.33 -3.12 -6.59
C ILE A 33 -8.28 -2.64 -7.60
N GLU A 34 -7.14 -3.34 -7.67
CA GLU A 34 -6.05 -3.01 -8.58
C GLU A 34 -6.45 -3.20 -10.06
N GLU A 35 -7.22 -4.24 -10.39
CA GLU A 35 -7.69 -4.51 -11.76
C GLU A 35 -8.71 -3.47 -12.26
N ARG A 36 -9.50 -2.88 -11.35
CA ARG A 36 -10.40 -1.76 -11.70
C ARG A 36 -9.64 -0.50 -12.06
N GLY A 37 -8.48 -0.26 -11.42
CA GLY A 37 -7.59 0.85 -11.74
C GLY A 37 -8.06 2.25 -11.32
N ASP A 38 -9.28 2.40 -10.79
CA ASP A 38 -9.83 3.69 -10.34
C ASP A 38 -9.17 4.19 -9.05
N VAL A 39 -8.51 3.30 -8.30
CA VAL A 39 -7.94 3.58 -7.00
C VAL A 39 -6.52 3.05 -6.93
N GLU A 40 -5.58 3.94 -6.60
CA GLU A 40 -4.23 3.55 -6.21
C GLU A 40 -4.21 3.04 -4.77
N LEU A 41 -3.82 1.78 -4.57
CA LEU A 41 -3.80 1.13 -3.27
C LEU A 41 -2.36 0.98 -2.77
N ILE A 42 -2.09 1.41 -1.53
CA ILE A 42 -0.80 1.25 -0.87
C ILE A 42 -0.98 0.75 0.56
N ALA A 43 -0.08 -0.12 1.02
CA ALA A 43 -0.08 -0.62 2.39
C ALA A 43 1.10 -0.11 3.22
N ILE A 44 0.86 0.18 4.50
CA ILE A 44 1.89 0.52 5.49
C ILE A 44 1.80 -0.48 6.65
N GLY A 45 2.70 -1.46 6.67
CA GLY A 45 2.83 -2.41 7.77
C GLY A 45 3.68 -1.83 8.89
N ILE A 46 3.14 -1.78 10.11
CA ILE A 46 3.91 -1.37 11.30
C ILE A 46 4.42 -2.62 12.01
N GLY A 47 5.74 -2.81 12.02
CA GLY A 47 6.39 -3.96 12.66
C GLY A 47 6.11 -5.32 12.00
N HIS A 48 5.45 -5.34 10.82
CA HIS A 48 5.15 -6.56 10.09
C HIS A 48 5.18 -6.33 8.57
N ASP A 49 5.57 -7.37 7.84
CA ASP A 49 5.73 -7.34 6.39
C ASP A 49 4.38 -7.59 5.68
N VAL A 50 3.89 -6.55 4.98
CA VAL A 50 2.64 -6.58 4.19
C VAL A 50 2.88 -6.73 2.67
N THR A 51 4.13 -6.82 2.22
CA THR A 51 4.49 -6.97 0.78
C THR A 51 4.00 -8.29 0.18
N ARG A 52 3.59 -9.23 1.03
CA ARG A 52 3.01 -10.52 0.63
C ARG A 52 1.60 -10.43 0.05
N TYR A 53 0.92 -9.31 0.31
CA TYR A 53 -0.47 -9.08 -0.11
C TYR A 53 -0.60 -7.94 -1.11
N TYR A 54 0.23 -6.90 -0.97
CA TYR A 54 0.11 -5.65 -1.75
C TYR A 54 1.30 -5.46 -2.69
N ASN A 55 1.03 -5.02 -3.92
CA ASN A 55 2.08 -4.69 -4.88
C ASN A 55 2.85 -3.41 -4.50
N ARG A 56 2.17 -2.43 -3.90
CA ARG A 56 2.76 -1.21 -3.35
C ARG A 56 2.66 -1.25 -1.84
N ALA A 57 3.79 -1.43 -1.15
CA ALA A 57 3.83 -1.56 0.30
C ALA A 57 5.09 -0.92 0.90
N LEU A 58 4.95 -0.45 2.13
CA LEU A 58 6.03 0.02 2.98
C LEU A 58 5.91 -0.65 4.35
N THR A 59 7.05 -0.99 4.94
CA THR A 59 7.10 -1.48 6.32
C THR A 59 7.86 -0.47 7.16
N ILE A 60 7.25 0.03 8.22
CA ILE A 60 7.88 0.90 9.22
C ILE A 60 8.08 0.13 10.53
N VAL A 61 9.04 0.55 11.33
CA VAL A 61 9.38 -0.16 12.58
C VAL A 61 8.36 0.15 13.68
N ASP A 62 7.96 1.41 13.77
CA ASP A 62 7.08 1.94 14.81
C ASP A 62 6.08 2.95 14.24
N ALA A 63 5.07 3.31 15.03
CA ALA A 63 4.02 4.24 14.62
C ALA A 63 4.47 5.70 14.54
N GLU A 64 5.59 6.06 15.17
CA GLU A 64 6.11 7.44 15.12
C GLU A 64 6.58 7.80 13.71
N GLN A 65 7.04 6.79 12.96
CA GLN A 65 7.44 6.93 11.56
C GLN A 65 6.25 7.05 10.57
N LEU A 66 5.02 6.80 11.02
CA LEU A 66 3.83 6.75 10.14
C LEU A 66 3.59 8.10 9.44
N ALA A 67 3.71 9.21 10.17
CA ALA A 67 3.47 10.53 9.61
C ALA A 67 4.45 10.86 8.47
N GLY A 68 5.74 10.56 8.67
CA GLY A 68 6.76 10.75 7.63
C GLY A 68 6.50 9.86 6.42
N ALA A 69 6.26 8.57 6.67
CA ALA A 69 5.91 7.60 5.63
C ALA A 69 4.70 8.04 4.78
N MET A 70 3.64 8.54 5.42
CA MET A 70 2.45 9.02 4.70
C MET A 70 2.76 10.25 3.84
N VAL A 71 3.57 11.19 4.35
CA VAL A 71 3.97 12.39 3.58
C VAL A 71 4.82 12.00 2.38
N ASP A 72 5.78 11.09 2.53
CA ASP A 72 6.62 10.62 1.44
C ASP A 72 5.79 9.95 0.33
N LYS A 73 4.80 9.12 0.70
CA LYS A 73 3.90 8.47 -0.27
C LYS A 73 2.96 9.44 -0.97
N LEU A 74 2.49 10.48 -0.26
CA LEU A 74 1.76 11.56 -0.90
C LEU A 74 2.64 12.32 -1.89
N ALA A 75 3.89 12.61 -1.55
CA ALA A 75 4.83 13.29 -2.45
C ALA A 75 5.12 12.46 -3.71
N GLU A 76 5.40 11.16 -3.56
CA GLU A 76 5.59 10.22 -4.68
C GLU A 76 4.40 10.24 -5.66
N LEU A 77 3.16 10.27 -5.14
CA LEU A 77 1.95 10.34 -5.97
C LEU A 77 1.89 11.62 -6.80
N PHE A 78 2.30 12.76 -6.26
CA PHE A 78 2.35 14.00 -7.03
C PHE A 78 3.44 13.97 -8.10
N ASP A 79 4.61 13.40 -7.80
CA ASP A 79 5.72 13.30 -8.75
C ASP A 79 5.44 12.30 -9.90
N GLU A 80 4.79 11.16 -9.63
CA GLU A 80 4.38 10.18 -10.65
C GLU A 80 3.40 10.77 -11.68
N ASN A 81 2.50 11.64 -11.21
CA ASN A 81 1.55 12.36 -12.08
C ASN A 81 2.21 13.51 -12.86
N GLN A 82 3.40 13.94 -12.45
CA GLN A 82 4.22 14.93 -13.14
C GLN A 82 5.21 14.21 -14.07
N ASN A 83 4.74 13.67 -15.19
CA ASN A 83 5.61 13.23 -16.29
C ASN A 83 6.27 14.44 -17.01
N ILE A 84 6.78 15.40 -16.24
CA ILE A 84 7.54 16.57 -16.70
C ILE A 84 8.94 16.07 -17.02
N LYS A 85 9.20 15.83 -18.31
CA LYS A 85 10.58 15.77 -18.80
C LYS A 85 11.29 17.07 -18.38
N PRO A 86 12.42 17.02 -17.65
CA PRO A 86 13.10 18.24 -17.24
C PRO A 86 13.51 19.01 -18.50
N LYS A 87 12.94 20.21 -18.70
CA LYS A 87 13.44 21.16 -19.70
C LYS A 87 14.88 21.50 -19.30
N LYS A 88 15.86 21.04 -20.08
CA LYS A 88 17.25 21.49 -19.95
C LYS A 88 17.30 23.01 -20.15
N ILE A 89 17.34 23.76 -19.06
CA ILE A 89 17.60 25.20 -19.09
C ILE A 89 19.10 25.36 -19.30
N LYS A 90 19.51 25.74 -20.53
CA LYS A 90 20.87 26.20 -20.80
C LYS A 90 20.98 27.62 -20.25
N TYR A 91 21.77 27.81 -19.21
CA TYR A 91 22.22 29.16 -18.83
C TYR A 91 23.20 29.66 -19.91
N LYS A 92 22.90 30.83 -20.49
CA LYS A 92 23.80 31.62 -21.32
C LYS A 92 24.52 32.63 -20.45
#